data_AF-A0A822GRJ0-F1
#
_entry.id   AF-A0A822GRJ0-F1
#
_cell.length_a   1.000
_cell.length_b   1.000
_cell.length_c   1.000
_cell.angle_alpha   90.00
_cell.angle_beta   90.00
_cell.angle_gamma   90.00
#
_symmetry.space_group_name_H-M   'P 1'
#
loop_
_entity.id
_entity.type
_entity.pdbx_description
1 polymer ?
#
loop_
_entity_poly.entity_id
_entity_poly.type
_entity_poly.pdbx_seq_one_letter_code
_entity_poly.pdbx_strand_id
1 'polypeptide(L)' 'MSKLYQDNMAMFRKFGRIDLFITFTCNPKWEEIKSELKAFQNSSDRPDLVTQ' A
#
# COMPACT_ATOMS: atom_id res chain seq x y z
N MET A 1 -3.39 7.91 13.80
CA MET A 1 -4.42 8.89 13.38
C MET A 1 -3.87 10.00 12.48
N SER A 2 -2.67 10.56 12.73
CA SER A 2 -2.13 11.70 11.96
C SER A 2 -1.73 11.40 10.50
N LYS A 3 -1.05 10.27 10.26
CA LYS A 3 -0.37 10.01 8.97
C LYS A 3 -1.32 9.79 7.79
N LEU A 4 -2.33 8.93 7.96
CA LEU A 4 -3.37 8.68 6.96
C LEU A 4 -4.11 9.96 6.53
N TYR A 5 -4.38 10.85 7.48
CA TYR A 5 -5.01 12.13 7.18
C TYR A 5 -4.09 13.04 6.35
N GLN A 6 -2.81 13.12 6.71
CA GLN A 6 -1.83 13.90 5.96
C GLN A 6 -1.63 13.36 4.55
N ASP A 7 -1.51 12.05 4.39
CA ASP A 7 -1.35 11.38 3.09
C ASP A 7 -2.59 11.59 2.20
N ASN A 8 -3.79 11.50 2.78
CA ASN A 8 -5.04 11.82 2.07
C ASN A 8 -5.07 13.28 1.61
N MET A 9 -4.72 14.24 2.48
CA MET A 9 -4.68 15.65 2.11
C MET A 9 -3.62 15.95 1.03
N ALA A 10 -2.50 15.24 1.02
CA ALA A 10 -1.49 15.35 -0.04
C ALA A 10 -2.03 14.82 -1.37
N MET A 11 -2.75 13.69 -1.38
CA MET A 11 -3.45 13.15 -2.55
C MET A 11 -4.51 14.14 -3.09
N PHE A 12 -5.37 14.68 -2.22
CA PHE A 12 -6.37 15.69 -2.59
C PHE A 12 -5.76 16.95 -3.19
N ARG A 13 -4.62 17.42 -2.64
CA ARG A 13 -3.90 18.57 -3.19
C ARG A 13 -3.31 18.31 -4.57
N LYS A 14 -2.85 17.08 -4.83
CA LYS A 14 -2.18 16.71 -6.09
C LYS A 14 -3.17 16.39 -7.21
N PHE A 15 -4.26 15.71 -6.90
CA PHE A 15 -5.17 15.14 -7.91
C PHE A 15 -6.57 15.78 -7.91
N GLY A 16 -6.84 16.71 -7.00
CA GLY A 16 -8.16 17.32 -6.84
C GLY A 16 -9.11 16.45 -6.02
N ARG A 17 -10.41 16.70 -6.16
CA ARG A 17 -11.43 15.98 -5.39
C ARG A 17 -11.50 14.54 -5.88
N ILE A 18 -11.01 13.61 -5.07
CA ILE A 18 -11.09 12.18 -5.33
C ILE A 18 -12.44 11.71 -4.79
N ASP A 19 -13.40 11.46 -5.67
CA ASP A 19 -14.75 11.00 -5.30
C ASP A 19 -14.78 9.51 -4.92
N LEU A 20 -13.71 8.75 -5.22
CA LEU A 20 -13.59 7.32 -4.94
C LEU A 20 -12.24 6.98 -4.33
N PHE A 21 -12.25 6.56 -3.06
CA PHE A 21 -11.09 5.97 -2.39
C PHE A 21 -11.17 4.45 -2.51
N ILE A 22 -10.40 3.86 -3.42
CA ILE A 22 -10.22 2.40 -3.47
C ILE A 22 -9.02 2.03 -2.62
N THR A 23 -9.28 1.44 -1.46
CA THR A 23 -8.22 0.90 -0.60
C THR A 23 -8.01 -0.56 -0.93
N PHE A 24 -6.93 -0.87 -1.66
CA PHE A 24 -6.46 -2.25 -1.81
C PHE A 24 -5.75 -2.65 -0.53
N THR A 25 -6.33 -3.59 0.22
CA THR A 25 -5.69 -4.14 1.42
C THR A 25 -4.77 -5.27 1.00
N CYS A 26 -3.47 -5.01 0.81
CA CYS A 26 -2.50 -6.09 0.59
C CYS A 26 -2.25 -6.83 1.91
N ASN A 27 -2.69 -8.09 2.00
CA ASN A 27 -2.31 -8.96 3.10
C ASN A 27 -0.98 -9.67 2.75
N PRO A 28 0.13 -9.42 3.46
CA PRO A 28 1.41 -10.06 3.18
C PRO A 28 1.39 -11.59 3.28
N LYS A 29 0.32 -12.18 3.82
CA LYS A 29 0.12 -13.64 3.91
C LYS A 29 -0.52 -14.26 2.66
N TRP A 30 -0.97 -13.45 1.71
CA TRP A 30 -1.56 -13.94 0.45
C TRP A 30 -0.53 -14.72 -0.37
N GLU A 31 -0.99 -15.76 -1.05
CA GLU A 31 -0.13 -16.67 -1.81
C GLU A 31 0.52 -15.96 -3.00
N GLU A 32 -0.17 -14.97 -3.58
CA GLU A 32 0.34 -14.09 -4.64
C GLU A 32 1.55 -13.28 -4.19
N ILE A 33 1.55 -12.81 -2.94
CA ILE A 33 2.71 -12.08 -2.38
C ILE A 33 3.84 -13.07 -2.07
N LYS A 34 3.52 -14.25 -1.54
CA LYS A 34 4.53 -15.29 -1.30
C LYS A 34 5.16 -15.81 -2.59
N SER A 35 4.42 -15.90 -3.68
CA SER A 35 4.95 -16.35 -4.98
C SER A 35 5.88 -15.32 -5.61
N GLU A 36 5.64 -14.02 -5.36
CA GLU A 36 6.49 -12.93 -5.83
C GLU A 36 7.70 -12.63 -4.91
N LEU A 37 7.69 -13.17 -3.68
CA LEU A 37 8.80 -13.09 -2.73
C LEU A 37 9.87 -14.13 -3.08
N LYS A 38 11.11 -13.66 -3.33
CA LYS A 38 12.26 -14.55 -3.55
C LYS A 38 12.66 -15.24 -2.24
N ALA A 39 13.33 -16.39 -2.35
CA ALA A 39 13.93 -17.06 -1.19
C ALA A 39 14.78 -16.04 -0.40
N PHE A 40 14.53 -15.94 0.91
CA PHE A 40 15.15 -15.01 1.87
C PHE A 40 14.70 -13.54 1.83
N GLN A 41 13.64 -13.16 1.09
CA GLN A 41 13.02 -11.84 1.21
C GLN A 41 11.80 -11.88 2.13
N ASN A 42 11.67 -10.89 3.02
CA ASN A 42 10.44 -10.65 3.75
C ASN A 42 9.54 -9.70 2.95
N SER A 43 8.23 -9.75 3.21
CA SER A 43 7.27 -8.81 2.64
C SER A 43 7.67 -7.35 2.91
N SER A 44 8.20 -7.06 4.10
CA SER A 44 8.73 -5.73 4.46
C SER A 44 9.90 -5.24 3.59
N ASP A 45 10.64 -6.15 2.95
CA ASP A 45 11.78 -5.81 2.08
C ASP A 45 11.33 -5.44 0.65
N ARG A 46 10.05 -5.65 0.33
CA ARG A 46 9.42 -5.40 -0.97
C ARG A 46 8.19 -4.50 -0.82
N PRO A 47 8.40 -3.18 -0.57
CA PRO A 47 7.29 -2.22 -0.45
C PRO A 47 6.49 -2.06 -1.76
N ASP A 48 7.02 -2.58 -2.87
CA ASP A 48 6.34 -2.70 -4.16
C ASP A 48 5.29 -3.83 -4.19
N LEU A 49 5.46 -4.89 -3.40
CA LEU A 49 4.51 -5.99 -3.28
C LEU A 49 3.50 -5.77 -2.14
N VAL A 50 3.93 -5.08 -1.09
CA VAL A 50 3.08 -4.73 0.06
C VAL A 50 3.24 -3.26 0.39
N THR A 51 2.16 -2.50 0.28
CA THR A 51 2.09 -1.15 0.86
C THR A 51 2.13 -1.29 2.38
N GLN A 52 3.12 -0.65 3.01
CA GLN A 52 3.32 -0.62 4.46
C GLN A 52 2.44 0.41 5.17
#